data_AF-A0A1G1IGG6-F1
#
_entry.id   AF-A0A1G1IGG6-F1
#
_cell.length_a   1.000
_cell.length_b   1.000
_cell.length_c   1.000
_cell.angle_alpha   90.00
_cell.angle_beta   90.00
_cell.angle_gamma   90.00
#
_symmetry.space_group_name_H-M   'P 1'
#
loop_
_entity.id
_entity.type
_entity.pdbx_description
1 polymer ?
#
loop_
_entity_poly.entity_id
_entity_poly.type
_entity_poly.pdbx_seq_one_letter_code
_entity_poly.pdbx_strand_id
1 'polypeptide(L)'
;MERIFGKPLVTQREIEKRIKEIGTKITADYEGKELLMVCLLKGAYVFFADLVRTIHIPVSVDFMMVSSYGDRTSSSGVVKIISDISSDIKGKDVLIVEDIVDSGLTLDYLYKNLNARKPDSLKICALLNKAE
;
A
#
# COMPACT_ATOMS: atom_id res chain seq x y z
N MET A 1 -13.47 -14.68 23.38
CA MET A 1 -13.00 -13.82 22.28
C MET A 1 -12.84 -12.35 22.73
N GLU A 2 -13.81 -11.77 23.46
CA GLU A 2 -13.67 -10.42 24.04
C GLU A 2 -12.45 -10.23 24.96
N ARG A 3 -12.04 -11.28 25.70
CA ARG A 3 -10.87 -11.22 26.60
C ARG A 3 -9.50 -11.03 25.90
N ILE A 4 -9.41 -11.16 24.57
CA ILE A 4 -8.14 -11.05 23.82
C ILE A 4 -8.06 -9.75 23.01
N PHE A 5 -9.18 -9.27 22.46
CA PHE A 5 -9.16 -8.21 21.44
C PHE A 5 -9.58 -6.82 21.93
N GLY A 6 -10.01 -6.68 23.20
CA GLY A 6 -10.46 -5.39 23.72
C GLY A 6 -11.64 -4.80 22.93
N LYS A 7 -11.81 -3.47 22.98
CA LYS A 7 -12.79 -2.76 22.14
C LYS A 7 -12.19 -2.50 20.74
N PRO A 8 -12.98 -2.57 19.67
CA PRO A 8 -12.50 -2.28 18.33
C PRO A 8 -12.05 -0.81 18.23
N LEU A 9 -10.86 -0.59 17.66
CA LEU A 9 -10.35 0.76 17.36
C LEU A 9 -11.10 1.40 16.19
N VAL A 10 -11.40 0.59 15.17
CA VAL A 10 -12.16 0.97 13.99
C VAL A 10 -13.10 -0.18 13.66
N THR A 11 -14.37 0.12 13.45
CA THR A 11 -15.37 -0.88 13.06
C THR A 11 -15.25 -1.20 11.57
N GLN A 12 -15.76 -2.38 11.18
CA GLN A 12 -15.83 -2.77 9.77
C GLN A 12 -16.54 -1.71 8.91
N ARG A 13 -17.65 -1.16 9.40
CA ARG A 13 -18.43 -0.12 8.68
C ARG A 13 -17.63 1.15 8.47
N GLU A 14 -16.82 1.56 9.44
CA GLU A 14 -15.94 2.73 9.32
C GLU A 14 -14.83 2.48 8.29
N ILE A 15 -14.22 1.29 8.29
CA ILE A 15 -13.24 0.88 7.28
C ILE A 15 -13.87 0.91 5.89
N GLU A 16 -15.00 0.24 5.68
CA GLU A 16 -15.70 0.19 4.38
C GLU A 16 -16.07 1.59 3.87
N LYS A 17 -16.56 2.46 4.76
CA LYS A 17 -16.87 3.85 4.41
C LYS A 17 -15.61 4.57 3.94
N ARG A 18 -14.51 4.44 4.70
CA ARG A 18 -13.25 5.13 4.38
C ARG A 18 -12.63 4.62 3.08
N ILE A 19 -12.69 3.32 2.83
CA ILE A 19 -12.21 2.71 1.58
C ILE A 19 -12.98 3.24 0.37
N LYS A 20 -14.30 3.43 0.48
CA LYS A 20 -15.11 4.05 -0.59
C LYS A 20 -14.68 5.49 -0.86
N GLU A 21 -14.48 6.28 0.19
CA GLU A 21 -14.01 7.67 0.05
C GLU A 21 -12.64 7.74 -0.64
N ILE A 22 -11.70 6.87 -0.25
CA ILE A 22 -10.37 6.78 -0.85
C ILE A 22 -10.48 6.34 -2.32
N GLY A 23 -11.29 5.33 -2.63
CA GLY A 23 -11.52 4.86 -4.00
C GLY A 23 -12.07 5.94 -4.93
N THR A 24 -13.05 6.72 -4.47
CA THR A 24 -13.56 7.88 -5.22
C THR A 24 -12.46 8.90 -5.50
N LYS A 25 -11.61 9.17 -4.50
CA LYS A 25 -10.48 10.09 -4.67
C LYS A 25 -9.46 9.56 -5.69
N ILE A 26 -9.08 8.29 -5.59
CA ILE A 26 -8.14 7.67 -6.54
C ILE A 26 -8.72 7.69 -7.97
N THR A 27 -10.01 7.37 -8.11
CA THR A 27 -10.69 7.44 -9.42
C THR A 27 -10.54 8.83 -10.04
N ALA A 28 -10.83 9.90 -9.28
CA ALA A 28 -10.69 11.26 -9.77
C ALA A 28 -9.24 11.68 -10.04
N ASP A 29 -8.30 11.31 -9.16
CA ASP A 29 -6.87 11.66 -9.28
C ASP A 29 -6.19 11.02 -10.51
N TYR A 30 -6.74 9.91 -11.00
CA TYR A 30 -6.18 9.11 -12.10
C TYR A 30 -7.14 8.95 -13.29
N GLU A 31 -8.17 9.81 -13.40
CA GLU A 31 -9.11 9.81 -14.53
C GLU A 31 -8.36 9.95 -15.86
N GLY A 32 -8.65 9.06 -16.81
CA GLY A 32 -7.99 9.03 -18.11
C GLY A 32 -6.52 8.54 -18.10
N LYS A 33 -6.04 7.99 -16.98
CA LYS A 33 -4.68 7.45 -16.84
C LYS A 33 -4.67 5.92 -16.67
N GLU A 34 -3.52 5.30 -16.94
CA GLU A 34 -3.28 3.89 -16.63
C GLU A 34 -2.62 3.76 -15.25
N LEU A 35 -3.39 3.30 -14.26
CA LEU A 35 -2.90 3.13 -12.89
C LEU A 35 -2.41 1.71 -12.63
N LEU A 36 -1.16 1.57 -12.16
CA LEU A 36 -0.65 0.34 -11.55
C LEU A 36 -0.74 0.43 -10.03
N MET A 37 -1.54 -0.43 -9.41
CA MET A 37 -1.58 -0.56 -7.95
C MET A 37 -0.69 -1.71 -7.50
N VAL A 38 0.20 -1.45 -6.55
CA VAL A 38 1.14 -2.43 -6.00
C VAL A 38 0.78 -2.71 -4.55
N CYS A 39 0.35 -3.93 -4.25
CA CYS A 39 0.07 -4.36 -2.88
C CYS A 39 1.36 -4.83 -2.19
N LEU A 40 1.66 -4.25 -1.03
CA LEU A 40 2.73 -4.74 -0.17
C LEU A 40 2.23 -5.90 0.70
N LEU A 41 2.78 -7.09 0.45
CA LEU A 41 2.40 -8.31 1.13
C LEU A 41 3.13 -8.45 2.48
N LYS A 42 2.50 -9.03 3.49
CA LYS A 42 1.19 -9.73 3.44
C LYS A 42 0.02 -8.87 3.92
N GLY A 43 0.24 -7.95 4.85
CA GLY A 43 -0.82 -7.33 5.65
C GLY A 43 -1.82 -6.49 4.84
N ALA A 44 -1.38 -5.85 3.76
CA ALA A 44 -2.22 -4.95 2.98
C ALA A 44 -3.27 -5.66 2.11
N TYR A 45 -3.22 -6.98 1.93
CA TYR A 45 -4.00 -7.66 0.87
C TYR A 45 -5.52 -7.50 0.99
N VAL A 46 -6.08 -7.49 2.22
CA VAL A 46 -7.52 -7.30 2.43
C VAL A 46 -7.92 -5.88 2.09
N PHE A 47 -7.21 -4.90 2.64
CA PHE A 47 -7.41 -3.48 2.34
C PHE A 47 -7.28 -3.21 0.83
N PHE A 48 -6.26 -3.78 0.20
CA PHE A 48 -6.03 -3.69 -1.23
C PHE A 48 -7.21 -4.23 -2.04
N ALA A 49 -7.67 -5.45 -1.75
CA ALA A 49 -8.79 -6.06 -2.45
C ALA A 49 -10.10 -5.27 -2.27
N ASP A 50 -10.32 -4.71 -1.08
CA ASP A 50 -11.46 -3.83 -0.81
C ASP A 50 -11.35 -2.52 -1.58
N LEU A 51 -10.16 -1.92 -1.64
CA LEU A 51 -9.89 -0.66 -2.30
C LEU A 51 -9.96 -0.75 -3.83
N VAL A 52 -9.37 -1.78 -4.44
CA VAL A 52 -9.41 -1.97 -5.90
C VAL A 52 -10.86 -2.04 -6.40
N ARG A 53 -11.77 -2.65 -5.63
CA ARG A 53 -13.19 -2.77 -5.98
C ARG A 53 -13.97 -1.45 -5.94
N THR A 54 -13.42 -0.38 -5.35
CA THR A 54 -14.09 0.93 -5.27
C THR A 54 -13.59 1.93 -6.31
N ILE A 55 -12.58 1.55 -7.12
CA ILE A 55 -11.96 2.41 -8.12
C ILE A 55 -12.62 2.16 -9.49
N HIS A 56 -13.02 3.22 -10.19
CA HIS A 56 -13.82 3.16 -11.42
C HIS A 56 -13.04 3.61 -12.67
N ILE A 57 -11.77 3.21 -12.76
CA ILE A 57 -10.89 3.39 -13.93
C ILE A 57 -10.16 2.07 -14.20
N PRO A 58 -9.54 1.88 -15.38
CA PRO A 58 -8.67 0.73 -15.62
C PRO A 58 -7.51 0.69 -14.62
N VAL A 59 -7.40 -0.42 -13.88
CA VAL A 59 -6.34 -0.66 -12.89
C VAL A 59 -5.63 -1.96 -13.22
N SER A 60 -4.30 -1.90 -13.30
CA SER A 60 -3.44 -3.08 -13.23
C SER A 60 -3.03 -3.33 -11.78
N VAL A 61 -2.87 -4.60 -11.40
CA VAL A 61 -2.47 -4.99 -10.05
C VAL A 61 -1.17 -5.77 -10.06
N ASP A 62 -0.29 -5.49 -9.12
CA ASP A 62 0.92 -6.26 -8.85
C ASP A 62 1.15 -6.39 -7.34
N PHE A 63 2.05 -7.28 -6.96
CA PHE A 63 2.33 -7.59 -5.57
C PHE A 63 3.83 -7.55 -5.32
N MET A 64 4.22 -6.99 -4.18
CA MET A 64 5.61 -7.01 -3.73
C MET A 64 5.65 -7.60 -2.33
N MET A 65 6.63 -8.48 -2.07
CA MET A 65 6.84 -9.04 -0.73
C MET A 65 8.25 -8.67 -0.26
N VAL A 66 8.34 -8.11 0.94
CA VAL A 66 9.59 -7.81 1.60
C VAL A 66 9.69 -8.46 2.97
N SER A 67 10.91 -8.73 3.41
CA SER A 67 11.22 -9.08 4.79
C SER A 67 12.26 -8.15 5.36
N SER A 68 12.08 -7.74 6.62
CA SER A 68 13.09 -7.00 7.37
C SER A 68 14.37 -7.84 7.54
N TYR A 69 15.54 -7.21 7.46
CA TYR A 69 16.80 -7.86 7.80
C TYR A 69 16.98 -7.88 9.34
N GLY A 70 16.66 -9.02 9.96
CA GLY A 70 17.10 -9.40 11.31
C GLY A 70 16.09 -9.19 12.44
N ASP A 71 16.17 -10.08 13.44
CA ASP A 71 15.32 -10.20 14.65
C ASP A 71 15.40 -9.02 15.65
N ARG A 72 15.79 -7.83 15.21
CA ARG A 72 15.91 -6.66 16.08
C ARG A 72 14.67 -5.78 15.95
N THR A 73 14.13 -5.38 17.08
CA THR A 73 13.00 -4.46 17.30
C THR A 73 13.15 -3.06 16.67
N SER A 74 14.20 -2.83 15.88
CA SER A 74 14.45 -1.62 15.11
C SER A 74 14.89 -2.01 13.69
N SER A 75 14.07 -1.72 12.68
CA SER A 75 14.46 -1.93 11.29
C SER A 75 15.65 -1.03 10.95
N SER A 76 16.72 -1.57 10.38
CA SER A 76 17.83 -0.78 9.80
C SER A 76 17.41 0.03 8.57
N GLY A 77 16.12 -0.02 8.17
CA GLY A 77 15.60 0.49 6.91
C GLY A 77 15.98 -0.35 5.70
N VAL A 78 16.91 -1.29 5.84
CA VAL A 78 17.27 -2.23 4.77
C VAL A 78 16.31 -3.41 4.84
N VAL A 79 15.54 -3.61 3.77
CA VAL A 79 14.65 -4.77 3.60
C VAL A 79 15.13 -5.67 2.47
N LYS A 80 14.89 -6.97 2.61
CA LYS A 80 15.11 -7.96 1.55
C LYS A 80 13.83 -8.05 0.72
N ILE A 81 13.95 -7.82 -0.59
CA ILE A 81 12.87 -8.12 -1.53
C ILE A 81 12.81 -9.65 -1.68
N ILE A 82 11.71 -10.25 -1.23
CA ILE A 82 11.42 -11.69 -1.41
C ILE A 82 10.80 -11.91 -2.78
N SER A 83 9.83 -11.07 -3.13
CA SER A 83 9.19 -11.04 -4.45
C SER A 83 9.11 -9.60 -4.90
N ASP A 84 9.73 -9.32 -6.05
CA ASP A 84 9.62 -8.02 -6.72
C ASP A 84 8.33 -7.96 -7.54
N ILE A 85 7.94 -6.76 -7.96
CA ILE A 85 6.88 -6.57 -8.95
C ILE A 85 7.32 -7.17 -10.29
N SER A 86 6.35 -7.74 -11.01
CA SER A 86 6.57 -8.32 -12.34
C SER A 86 6.43 -7.31 -13.48
N SER A 87 5.69 -6.23 -13.22
CA SER A 87 5.38 -5.19 -14.19
C SER A 87 6.54 -4.21 -14.37
N ASP A 88 6.83 -3.82 -15.62
CA ASP A 88 7.60 -2.60 -15.87
C ASP A 88 6.77 -1.39 -15.46
N ILE A 89 7.39 -0.48 -14.70
CA ILE A 89 6.75 0.71 -14.14
C ILE A 89 7.25 2.01 -14.76
N LYS A 90 8.21 1.94 -15.69
CA LYS A 90 8.75 3.14 -16.33
C LYS A 90 7.65 3.90 -17.05
N GLY A 91 7.51 5.19 -16.75
CA GLY A 91 6.49 6.07 -17.34
C GLY A 91 5.05 5.72 -16.96
N LYS A 92 4.82 4.93 -15.91
CA LYS A 92 3.48 4.61 -15.40
C LYS A 92 3.16 5.38 -14.13
N ASP A 93 1.87 5.61 -13.89
CA ASP A 93 1.37 6.02 -12.59
C ASP A 93 1.29 4.81 -11.65
N VAL A 94 1.98 4.89 -10.51
CA VAL A 94 2.07 3.79 -9.54
C VAL A 94 1.54 4.22 -8.18
N LEU A 95 0.66 3.40 -7.61
CA LEU A 95 0.15 3.55 -6.25
C LEU A 95 0.52 2.34 -5.40
N ILE A 96 1.42 2.54 -4.45
CA ILE A 96 1.78 1.54 -3.44
C ILE A 96 0.68 1.50 -2.38
N VAL A 97 0.25 0.30 -2.00
CA VAL A 97 -0.78 0.07 -0.97
C VAL A 97 -0.19 -0.73 0.19
N GLU A 98 -0.27 -0.17 1.39
CA GLU A 98 0.26 -0.73 2.65
C GLU A 98 -0.85 -0.78 3.73
N ASP A 99 -0.75 -1.69 4.69
CA ASP A 99 -1.68 -1.75 5.82
C ASP A 99 -1.40 -0.67 6.87
N ILE A 100 -0.15 -0.51 7.29
CA ILE A 100 0.23 0.46 8.32
C ILE A 100 1.58 1.10 8.05
N VAL A 101 1.62 2.41 8.18
CA VAL A 101 2.88 3.16 8.25
C VAL A 101 3.16 3.49 9.71
N ASP A 102 4.30 2.99 10.20
CA ASP A 102 4.85 3.30 11.52
C ASP A 102 6.05 4.24 11.35
N SER A 103 7.28 3.78 11.55
CA SER A 103 8.50 4.58 11.31
C SER A 103 8.72 5.03 9.87
N GLY A 104 8.03 4.42 8.90
CA GLY A 104 8.17 4.70 7.47
C GLY A 104 9.46 4.20 6.81
N LEU A 105 10.40 3.61 7.55
CA LEU A 105 11.73 3.23 7.02
C LEU A 105 11.66 2.20 5.88
N THR A 106 10.84 1.15 6.03
CA THR A 106 10.62 0.15 4.96
C THR A 106 10.03 0.81 3.72
N LEU A 107 9.04 1.68 3.92
CA LEU A 107 8.33 2.31 2.82
C LEU A 107 9.20 3.35 2.09
N ASP A 108 10.05 4.08 2.80
CA ASP A 108 11.04 4.99 2.21
C ASP A 108 12.07 4.23 1.36
N TYR A 109 12.56 3.08 1.84
CA TYR A 109 13.44 2.22 1.05
C TYR A 109 12.75 1.75 -0.24
N LEU A 110 11.52 1.25 -0.13
CA LEU A 110 10.74 0.77 -1.28
C LEU A 110 10.42 1.91 -2.25
N TYR A 111 10.04 3.07 -1.74
CA TYR A 111 9.79 4.26 -2.53
C TYR A 111 11.01 4.64 -3.35
N LYS A 112 12.21 4.71 -2.73
CA LYS A 112 13.46 5.00 -3.44
C LYS A 112 13.79 3.94 -4.49
N ASN A 113 13.59 2.65 -4.17
CA ASN A 113 13.84 1.55 -5.11
C ASN A 113 12.93 1.64 -6.35
N LEU A 114 11.63 1.85 -6.15
CA LEU A 114 10.65 1.93 -7.23
C LEU A 114 10.78 3.24 -8.02
N ASN A 115 11.03 4.36 -7.35
CA ASN A 115 11.21 5.65 -8.01
C ASN A 115 12.45 5.66 -8.93
N ALA A 116 13.50 4.91 -8.59
CA ALA A 116 14.67 4.73 -9.46
C ALA A 116 14.35 4.06 -10.80
N ARG A 117 13.21 3.35 -10.90
CA ARG A 117 12.70 2.73 -12.14
C ARG A 117 11.95 3.74 -13.03
N LYS A 118 11.87 5.01 -12.61
CA LYS A 118 11.32 6.16 -13.35
C LYS A 118 9.83 6.02 -13.73
N PRO A 119 8.93 5.77 -12.77
CA PRO A 119 7.50 5.94 -12.99
C PRO A 119 7.15 7.40 -13.33
N ASP A 120 6.01 7.63 -13.96
CA ASP A 120 5.48 8.99 -14.19
C ASP A 120 5.02 9.62 -12.87
N SER A 121 4.39 8.81 -12.02
CA SER A 121 4.13 9.17 -10.62
C SER A 121 4.28 7.97 -9.69
N LEU A 122 4.71 8.22 -8.46
CA LEU A 122 4.76 7.22 -7.40
C LEU A 122 4.11 7.79 -6.14
N LYS A 123 2.98 7.23 -5.73
CA LYS A 123 2.24 7.60 -4.52
C LYS A 123 2.03 6.40 -3.61
N ILE A 124 1.63 6.70 -2.37
CA ILE A 124 1.38 5.72 -1.31
C ILE A 124 -0.05 5.90 -0.80
N CYS A 125 -0.74 4.79 -0.57
CA CYS A 125 -1.98 4.69 0.16
C CYS A 125 -1.81 3.70 1.32
N ALA A 126 -1.94 4.18 2.56
CA ALA A 126 -1.89 3.33 3.74
C ALA A 126 -3.25 3.31 4.43
N LEU A 127 -3.68 2.14 4.92
CA LEU A 127 -4.92 2.05 5.70
C LEU A 127 -4.76 2.79 7.05
N LEU A 128 -3.64 2.59 7.73
CA LEU A 128 -3.32 3.21 9.01
C LEU A 128 -2.00 3.98 8.91
N ASN A 129 -1.95 5.13 9.59
CA ASN A 129 -0.73 5.92 9.74
C ASN A 129 -0.55 6.28 11.21
N LYS A 130 0.55 5.82 11.82
CA LYS A 130 0.99 6.25 13.15
C LYS A 130 1.90 7.47 12.99
N ALA A 131 1.28 8.61 12.70
CA ALA A 131 1.99 9.88 12.80
C ALA A 131 2.09 10.29 14.27
N GLU A 132 3.29 10.64 14.73
CA GLU A 132 3.50 11.33 16.01
C GLU A 132 3.00 12.78 15.96
#